data_AF-A0A371GGL1-F1
#
_entry.id   AF-A0A371GGL1-F1
#
_cell.length_a   1.000
_cell.length_b   1.000
_cell.length_c   1.000
_cell.angle_alpha   90.00
_cell.angle_beta   90.00
_cell.angle_gamma   90.00
#
_symmetry.space_group_name_H-M   'P 1'
#
loop_
_entity.id
_entity.type
_entity.pdbx_description
1 polymer ?
#
loop_
_entity_poly.entity_id
_entity_poly.type
_entity_poly.pdbx_seq_one_letter_code
_entity_poly.pdbx_strand_id
1 'polypeptide(L)'
;MTTTAKLPSFILNATLGSATSGFTLLFFLSCLLSFLQLGGNNFLHLLILMSSSTSSFFIPDFEIDEALCMERDRKLTSEIKTNKRIYEVFLSFRGEDTRFSFVSHLHASLQNAGIIVFKDDESLRRGDEISESLLRAIEQSECSVVVFSRNYAESGWCMKELKKIMECHRTIGQVVVPVFYDVDPSEVRHQTGEFGKGFEKLETRISTEHGETARHRRIRLNKLKRDLKRREILGEAAAIAGHVVPNSRNESEAIKNIVENVTRLLDKTELFIAHNPVGVESRVQDIIHLLDHKSSNDVLLLGIWGMGGIGKTTLVKAIYNKIGRNFEGRSFLAHIREVWGQYTGRVHLQEQLLFDIYKGSKIELHNIESGKNVLEKRLRHKKVLVVLDDVNELDQLNALCGSRTWFGSGSRIIITTRDKDVLRGKKVNKIYKIKEMNEGESIELFSWHAFKQSSPREDFVELSRNVIRYSSGLPLALEVLGSYLFDM
;
A
#
# COMPACT_ATOMS: atom_id res chain seq x y z
N MET A 1 11.20 -23.23 -62.01
CA MET A 1 12.60 -23.29 -61.54
C MET A 1 12.62 -22.82 -60.11
N THR A 2 12.42 -23.77 -59.19
CA THR A 2 12.39 -23.59 -57.75
C THR A 2 13.78 -23.93 -57.21
N THR A 3 14.44 -22.97 -56.58
CA THR A 3 15.73 -23.18 -55.92
C THR A 3 15.47 -23.37 -54.43
N THR A 4 15.53 -24.63 -54.00
CA THR A 4 15.50 -25.07 -52.60
C THR A 4 16.82 -24.76 -51.93
N ALA A 5 16.80 -23.98 -50.83
CA ALA A 5 17.91 -23.90 -49.89
C ALA A 5 17.65 -24.85 -48.72
N LYS A 6 18.58 -25.80 -48.54
CA LYS A 6 18.60 -26.83 -47.49
C LYS A 6 18.92 -26.21 -46.12
N LEU A 7 18.21 -26.63 -45.08
CA LEU A 7 18.71 -26.61 -43.69
C LEU A 7 19.05 -28.06 -43.26
N PRO A 8 20.10 -28.26 -42.44
CA PRO A 8 20.62 -29.59 -42.12
C PRO A 8 19.75 -30.34 -41.11
N SER A 9 19.58 -31.64 -41.38
CA SER A 9 18.97 -32.64 -40.51
C SER A 9 19.85 -32.92 -39.29
N PHE A 10 19.39 -32.55 -38.10
CA PHE A 10 19.86 -33.16 -36.86
C PHE A 10 18.86 -34.27 -36.47
N ILE A 11 19.33 -35.51 -36.56
CA ILE A 11 18.65 -36.71 -36.09
C ILE A 11 18.81 -36.75 -34.58
N LEU A 12 17.72 -36.60 -33.82
CA LEU A 12 17.66 -36.96 -32.41
C LEU A 12 17.05 -38.36 -32.32
N ASN A 13 17.91 -39.38 -32.22
CA ASN A 13 17.48 -40.72 -31.81
C ASN A 13 17.14 -40.66 -30.32
N ALA A 14 15.85 -40.64 -29.99
CA ALA A 14 15.35 -40.97 -28.67
C ALA A 14 14.64 -42.32 -28.77
N THR A 15 15.29 -43.35 -28.22
CA THR A 15 14.72 -44.67 -27.98
C THR A 15 13.46 -44.56 -27.11
N LEU A 16 12.37 -45.14 -27.62
CA LEU A 16 11.05 -45.20 -27.00
C LEU A 16 11.08 -45.90 -25.64
N GLY A 17 10.66 -45.18 -24.60
CA GLY A 17 10.15 -45.71 -23.34
C GLY A 17 8.94 -44.85 -22.93
N SER A 18 7.78 -45.49 -22.77
CA SER A 18 6.44 -44.95 -22.44
C SER A 18 5.88 -43.82 -23.33
N ALA A 19 5.32 -44.24 -24.48
CA ALA A 19 4.65 -43.38 -25.44
C ALA A 19 3.18 -43.09 -25.06
N THR A 20 2.94 -42.03 -24.29
CA THR A 20 1.65 -41.28 -24.31
C THR A 20 1.79 -39.82 -23.86
N SER A 21 2.77 -39.47 -23.02
CA SER A 21 2.96 -38.09 -22.52
C SER A 21 3.84 -37.20 -23.42
N GLY A 22 4.81 -37.79 -24.14
CA GLY A 22 5.72 -37.03 -25.00
C GLY A 22 5.07 -36.50 -26.28
N PHE A 23 4.09 -37.22 -26.83
CA PHE A 23 3.40 -36.83 -28.06
C PHE A 23 2.44 -35.66 -27.83
N THR A 24 1.76 -35.61 -26.69
CA THR A 24 0.89 -34.50 -26.29
C THR A 24 1.70 -33.23 -26.10
N LEU A 25 2.86 -33.29 -25.42
CA LEU A 25 3.68 -32.12 -25.16
C LEU A 25 4.30 -31.51 -26.45
N LEU A 26 4.79 -32.36 -27.36
CA LEU A 26 5.30 -31.92 -28.67
C LEU A 26 4.20 -31.32 -29.55
N PHE A 27 2.98 -31.86 -29.48
CA PHE A 27 1.82 -31.32 -30.19
C PHE A 27 1.41 -29.94 -29.65
N PHE A 28 1.34 -29.79 -28.32
CA PHE A 28 1.07 -28.51 -27.65
C PHE A 28 2.15 -27.45 -27.93
N LEU A 29 3.43 -27.83 -27.92
CA LEU A 29 4.54 -26.94 -28.27
C LEU A 29 4.46 -26.47 -29.73
N SER A 30 4.05 -27.34 -30.67
CA SER A 30 3.87 -26.95 -32.07
C SER A 30 2.68 -26.00 -32.28
N CYS A 31 1.58 -26.21 -31.55
CA CYS A 31 0.42 -25.31 -31.54
C CYS A 31 0.76 -23.95 -30.92
N LEU A 32 1.59 -23.92 -29.87
CA LEU A 32 2.04 -22.69 -29.22
C LEU A 32 3.04 -21.91 -30.08
N LEU A 33 3.94 -22.60 -30.80
CA LEU A 33 4.83 -22.00 -31.81
C LEU A 33 4.04 -21.34 -32.94
N SER A 34 2.95 -21.98 -33.37
CA SER A 34 2.04 -21.43 -34.38
C SER A 34 1.27 -20.20 -33.87
N PHE A 35 0.90 -20.19 -32.58
CA PHE A 35 0.23 -19.07 -31.92
C PHE A 35 1.15 -17.85 -31.71
N LEU A 36 2.44 -18.08 -31.45
CA LEU A 36 3.43 -17.01 -31.25
C LEU A 36 3.93 -16.39 -32.58
N GLN A 37 3.85 -17.12 -33.70
CA GLN A 37 4.25 -16.63 -35.03
C GLN A 37 3.12 -15.93 -35.79
N LEU A 38 1.85 -16.26 -35.53
CA LEU A 38 0.70 -15.69 -36.22
C LEU A 38 -0.12 -14.87 -35.22
N GLY A 39 0.10 -13.55 -35.21
CA GLY A 39 -0.65 -12.60 -34.38
C GLY A 39 -2.15 -12.94 -34.36
N GLY A 40 -2.68 -13.09 -33.15
CA GLY A 40 -3.97 -13.73 -32.89
C GLY A 40 -5.12 -13.17 -33.71
N ASN A 41 -5.88 -14.06 -34.35
CA ASN A 41 -7.28 -13.86 -34.74
C ASN A 41 -7.94 -15.14 -35.31
N ASN A 42 -7.75 -16.32 -34.71
CA ASN A 42 -8.58 -17.49 -35.03
C ASN A 42 -8.64 -18.49 -33.85
N PHE A 43 -9.38 -18.12 -32.80
CA PHE A 43 -9.57 -18.94 -31.59
C PHE A 43 -10.56 -20.11 -31.80
N LEU A 44 -11.45 -20.01 -32.81
CA LEU A 44 -12.55 -20.97 -33.01
C LEU A 44 -12.14 -22.27 -33.71
N HIS A 45 -11.06 -22.25 -34.51
CA HIS A 45 -10.59 -23.43 -35.24
C HIS A 45 -9.79 -24.40 -34.37
N LEU A 46 -9.18 -23.91 -33.28
CA LEU A 46 -8.40 -24.72 -32.35
C LEU A 46 -9.31 -25.54 -31.40
N LEU A 47 -10.53 -25.05 -31.13
CA LEU A 47 -11.49 -25.72 -30.25
C LEU A 47 -12.10 -26.98 -30.89
N ILE A 48 -12.27 -27.00 -32.21
CA ILE A 48 -12.89 -28.11 -32.95
C ILE A 48 -11.95 -29.33 -33.07
N LEU A 49 -10.63 -29.12 -33.03
CA LEU A 49 -9.65 -30.21 -33.09
C LEU A 49 -9.47 -30.94 -31.75
N MET A 50 -9.90 -30.34 -30.63
CA MET A 50 -9.69 -30.87 -29.28
C MET A 50 -10.86 -31.74 -28.78
N SER A 51 -12.01 -31.76 -29.48
CA SER A 51 -13.22 -32.48 -29.04
C SER A 51 -13.36 -33.92 -29.58
N SER A 52 -12.44 -34.40 -30.42
CA SER A 52 -12.59 -35.69 -31.13
C SER A 52 -11.78 -36.86 -30.55
N SER A 53 -11.14 -36.73 -29.39
CA SER A 53 -10.30 -37.82 -28.86
C SER A 53 -10.15 -37.83 -27.35
N THR A 54 -11.20 -38.27 -26.65
CA THR A 54 -11.07 -38.82 -25.29
C THR A 54 -12.08 -39.95 -25.08
N SER A 55 -11.61 -41.20 -25.06
CA SER A 55 -12.34 -42.34 -24.50
C SER A 55 -11.91 -42.56 -23.05
N SER A 56 -12.85 -42.35 -22.13
CA SER A 56 -13.04 -42.97 -20.80
C SER A 56 -11.86 -43.58 -20.04
N PHE A 57 -11.52 -43.06 -18.85
CA PHE A 57 -10.96 -43.84 -17.74
C PHE A 57 -11.49 -43.35 -16.38
N PHE A 58 -11.78 -44.33 -15.51
CA PHE A 58 -12.38 -44.27 -14.17
C PHE A 58 -11.32 -43.93 -13.10
N ILE A 59 -11.68 -43.16 -12.06
CA ILE A 59 -10.83 -42.81 -10.90
C ILE A 59 -11.38 -43.52 -9.64
N PRO A 60 -10.56 -44.11 -8.75
CA PRO A 60 -10.99 -44.47 -7.40
C PRO A 60 -10.70 -43.35 -6.39
N ASP A 61 -11.64 -43.13 -5.48
CA ASP A 61 -11.63 -42.11 -4.42
C ASP A 61 -10.47 -42.30 -3.41
N PHE A 62 -9.85 -41.19 -3.01
CA PHE A 62 -8.90 -41.14 -1.88
C PHE A 62 -9.40 -40.09 -0.88
N GLU A 63 -9.79 -40.53 0.31
CA GLU A 63 -10.23 -39.67 1.42
C GLU A 63 -9.06 -38.83 1.96
N ILE A 64 -9.27 -37.52 2.04
CA ILE A 64 -8.36 -36.58 2.71
C ILE A 64 -8.76 -36.53 4.18
N ASP A 65 -7.84 -36.88 5.07
CA ASP A 65 -8.03 -36.86 6.52
C ASP A 65 -8.04 -35.41 7.05
N GLU A 66 -9.25 -34.84 7.19
CA GLU A 66 -9.50 -33.45 7.61
C GLU A 66 -8.85 -33.08 8.95
N ALA A 67 -8.56 -34.07 9.82
CA ALA A 67 -7.96 -33.85 11.13
C ALA A 67 -6.51 -33.30 11.04
N LEU A 68 -5.73 -33.75 10.06
CA LEU A 68 -4.33 -33.33 9.85
C LEU A 68 -4.21 -31.89 9.34
N CYS A 69 -5.20 -31.41 8.59
CA CYS A 69 -5.26 -30.01 8.12
C CYS A 69 -5.56 -29.06 9.29
N MET A 70 -6.52 -29.42 10.16
CA MET A 70 -6.91 -28.56 11.28
C MET A 70 -5.80 -28.39 12.32
N GLU A 71 -5.00 -29.43 12.56
CA GLU A 71 -3.93 -29.39 13.57
C GLU A 71 -2.71 -28.60 13.10
N ARG A 72 -2.45 -28.58 11.78
CA ARG A 72 -1.40 -27.78 11.14
C ARG A 72 -1.77 -26.29 11.13
N ASP A 73 -3.03 -25.96 10.85
CA ASP A 73 -3.55 -24.59 10.94
C ASP A 73 -3.48 -24.05 12.37
N ARG A 74 -3.79 -24.87 13.38
CA ARG A 74 -3.73 -24.50 14.81
C ARG A 74 -2.30 -24.21 15.27
N LYS A 75 -1.33 -24.97 14.76
CA LYS A 75 0.10 -24.78 15.07
C LYS A 75 0.67 -23.55 14.37
N LEU A 76 0.28 -23.30 13.12
CA LEU A 76 0.65 -22.10 12.36
C LEU A 76 0.02 -20.82 12.94
N THR A 77 -1.20 -20.89 13.50
CA THR A 77 -1.82 -19.76 14.22
C THR A 77 -1.18 -19.50 15.60
N SER A 78 -0.54 -20.49 16.22
CA SER A 78 0.08 -20.32 17.55
C SER A 78 1.42 -19.59 17.54
N GLU A 79 2.14 -19.61 16.41
CA GLU A 79 3.48 -19.00 16.28
C GLU A 79 3.46 -17.59 15.65
N ILE A 80 2.36 -17.18 15.01
CA ILE A 80 2.17 -15.78 14.63
C ILE A 80 1.47 -15.05 15.78
N LYS A 81 2.25 -14.51 16.73
CA LYS A 81 1.79 -13.38 17.56
C LYS A 81 1.56 -12.18 16.62
N THR A 82 0.44 -12.21 15.91
CA THR A 82 -0.04 -11.10 15.11
C THR A 82 -0.26 -9.93 16.07
N ASN A 83 0.49 -8.85 15.89
CA ASN A 83 0.08 -7.52 16.35
C ASN A 83 -1.16 -7.13 15.54
N LYS A 84 -2.28 -7.81 15.81
CA LYS A 84 -3.54 -7.59 15.12
C LYS A 84 -4.04 -6.23 15.60
N ARG A 85 -3.88 -5.22 14.75
CA ARG A 85 -4.46 -3.89 14.97
C ARG A 85 -5.97 -4.05 14.97
N ILE A 86 -6.60 -3.80 16.12
CA ILE A 86 -8.04 -4.02 16.33
C ILE A 86 -8.82 -2.78 15.89
N TYR A 87 -8.19 -1.61 15.99
CA TYR A 87 -8.81 -0.32 15.72
C TYR A 87 -8.01 0.41 14.65
N GLU A 88 -8.72 1.19 13.84
CA GLU A 88 -8.09 2.09 12.88
C GLU A 88 -7.78 3.43 13.53
N VAL A 89 -8.69 3.93 14.37
CA VAL A 89 -8.55 5.23 15.06
C VAL A 89 -8.75 5.10 16.56
N PHE A 90 -7.86 5.71 17.34
CA PHE A 90 -8.07 6.02 18.75
C PHE A 90 -8.49 7.48 18.91
N LEU A 91 -9.58 7.76 19.63
CA LEU A 91 -9.99 9.13 19.99
C LEU A 91 -9.55 9.47 21.41
N SER A 92 -8.62 10.41 21.56
CA SER A 92 -8.26 11.00 22.86
C SER A 92 -8.91 12.37 23.00
N PHE A 93 -9.67 12.58 24.08
CA PHE A 93 -10.42 13.83 24.30
C PHE A 93 -10.75 14.03 25.77
N ARG A 94 -11.10 15.26 26.15
CA ARG A 94 -11.66 15.54 27.48
C ARG A 94 -13.16 15.27 27.45
N GLY A 95 -13.57 14.21 28.15
CA GLY A 95 -14.98 13.80 28.24
C GLY A 95 -15.92 14.92 28.68
N GLU A 96 -15.59 15.64 29.75
CA GLU A 96 -16.41 16.74 30.27
C GLU A 96 -16.61 17.89 29.27
N ASP A 97 -15.64 18.13 28.38
CA ASP A 97 -15.70 19.28 27.47
C ASP A 97 -16.45 18.96 26.17
N THR A 98 -16.26 17.74 25.62
CA THR A 98 -16.57 17.48 24.21
C THR A 98 -17.34 16.18 23.92
N ARG A 99 -17.56 15.32 24.93
CA ARG A 99 -18.11 13.95 24.74
C ARG A 99 -19.44 13.92 24.01
N PHE A 100 -20.38 14.77 24.41
CA PHE A 100 -21.76 14.79 23.90
C PHE A 100 -21.99 15.85 22.81
N SER A 101 -20.95 16.61 22.45
CA SER A 101 -20.98 17.63 21.40
C SER A 101 -20.09 17.17 20.25
N PHE A 102 -19.00 17.89 20.00
CA PHE A 102 -18.09 17.70 18.87
C PHE A 102 -17.59 16.24 18.71
N VAL A 103 -17.14 15.58 19.80
CA VAL A 103 -16.59 14.22 19.71
C VAL A 103 -17.66 13.19 19.36
N SER A 104 -18.91 13.37 19.81
CA SER A 104 -20.01 12.47 19.44
C SER A 104 -20.26 12.48 17.93
N HIS A 105 -20.28 13.66 17.32
CA HIS A 105 -20.48 13.85 15.89
C HIS A 105 -19.27 13.40 15.07
N LEU A 106 -18.05 13.65 15.57
CA LEU A 106 -16.82 13.16 14.94
C LEU A 106 -16.77 11.62 14.93
N HIS A 107 -17.06 10.99 16.07
CA HIS A 107 -17.12 9.54 16.19
C HIS A 107 -18.15 8.92 15.22
N ALA A 108 -19.38 9.44 15.21
CA ALA A 108 -20.42 8.97 14.30
C ALA A 108 -20.02 9.15 12.82
N SER A 109 -19.38 10.27 12.48
CA SER A 109 -18.95 10.55 11.10
C SER A 109 -17.80 9.62 10.65
N LEU A 110 -16.86 9.30 11.54
CA LEU A 110 -15.81 8.30 11.28
C LEU A 110 -16.42 6.90 11.08
N GLN A 111 -17.38 6.50 11.93
CA GLN A 111 -18.08 5.21 11.77
C GLN A 111 -18.87 5.14 10.47
N ASN A 112 -19.56 6.23 10.08
CA ASN A 112 -20.28 6.31 8.81
C ASN A 112 -19.34 6.22 7.59
N ALA A 113 -18.06 6.60 7.75
CA ALA A 113 -17.02 6.41 6.74
C ALA A 113 -16.44 4.98 6.73
N GLY A 114 -16.98 4.06 7.53
CA GLY A 114 -16.54 2.67 7.62
C GLY A 114 -15.31 2.44 8.50
N ILE A 115 -14.88 3.45 9.27
CA ILE A 115 -13.67 3.40 10.09
C ILE A 115 -13.97 2.75 11.45
N ILE A 116 -13.14 1.78 11.86
CA ILE A 116 -13.22 1.14 13.17
C ILE A 116 -12.56 2.04 14.21
N VAL A 117 -13.38 2.74 15.00
CA VAL A 117 -12.91 3.71 16.00
C VAL A 117 -12.99 3.13 17.42
N PHE A 118 -11.90 3.27 18.17
CA PHE A 118 -11.93 3.19 19.63
C PHE A 118 -12.20 4.59 20.19
N LYS A 119 -13.35 4.72 20.86
CA LYS A 119 -13.72 5.90 21.64
C LYS A 119 -13.78 5.48 23.10
N ASP A 120 -13.06 6.19 23.95
CA ASP A 120 -13.18 5.99 25.40
C ASP A 120 -14.53 6.53 25.89
N ASP A 121 -15.56 5.68 25.80
CA ASP A 121 -16.85 5.88 26.45
C ASP A 121 -16.71 5.36 27.89
N GLU A 122 -16.70 6.27 28.86
CA GLU A 122 -16.69 5.93 30.28
C GLU A 122 -17.95 5.12 30.66
N SER A 123 -17.87 3.80 30.51
CA SER A 123 -18.55 2.82 31.35
C SER A 123 -17.57 1.87 32.04
N LEU A 124 -16.24 2.07 31.88
CA LEU A 124 -15.22 1.38 32.68
C LEU A 124 -15.25 1.95 34.10
N ARG A 125 -16.07 1.27 34.92
CA ARG A 125 -16.33 1.50 36.34
C ARG A 125 -15.04 1.77 37.13
N ARG A 126 -15.07 2.86 37.91
CA ARG A 126 -14.38 3.10 39.19
C ARG A 126 -13.24 2.12 39.53
N GLY A 127 -12.00 2.57 39.34
CA GLY A 127 -10.78 1.98 39.89
C GLY A 127 -9.53 2.65 39.30
N ASP A 128 -8.67 3.20 40.14
CA ASP A 128 -7.59 4.16 39.83
C ASP A 128 -6.35 3.62 39.07
N GLU A 129 -6.52 2.84 38.00
CA GLU A 129 -5.41 2.52 37.08
C GLU A 129 -5.87 2.65 35.63
N ILE A 130 -4.98 3.12 34.73
CA ILE A 130 -5.28 2.98 33.30
C ILE A 130 -5.47 1.50 33.05
N SER A 131 -6.66 1.09 32.60
CA SER A 131 -6.84 -0.31 32.26
C SER A 131 -5.80 -0.65 31.20
N GLU A 132 -5.06 -1.76 31.38
CA GLU A 132 -4.12 -2.22 30.36
C GLU A 132 -4.77 -2.30 28.97
N SER A 133 -6.10 -2.51 28.92
CA SER A 133 -6.90 -2.46 27.70
C SER A 133 -6.85 -1.11 26.98
N LEU A 134 -6.83 0.03 27.67
CA LEU A 134 -6.75 1.35 27.03
C LEU A 134 -5.38 1.58 26.40
N LEU A 135 -4.30 1.27 27.12
CA LEU A 135 -2.94 1.37 26.59
C LEU A 135 -2.75 0.44 25.39
N ARG A 136 -3.30 -0.78 25.46
CA ARG A 136 -3.32 -1.71 24.33
C ARG A 136 -4.15 -1.16 23.16
N ALA A 137 -5.29 -0.52 23.40
CA ALA A 137 -6.09 0.08 22.35
C ALA A 137 -5.30 1.18 21.61
N ILE A 138 -4.54 2.00 22.34
CA ILE A 138 -3.63 2.99 21.73
C ILE A 138 -2.58 2.28 20.87
N GLU A 139 -1.89 1.27 21.39
CA GLU A 139 -0.87 0.52 20.64
C GLU A 139 -1.43 -0.22 19.41
N GLN A 140 -2.68 -0.67 19.49
CA GLN A 140 -3.38 -1.42 18.46
C GLN A 140 -4.15 -0.52 17.47
N SER A 141 -4.05 0.80 17.62
CA SER A 141 -4.64 1.79 16.70
C SER A 141 -3.63 2.24 15.65
N GLU A 142 -4.10 2.54 14.44
CA GLU A 142 -3.23 3.00 13.35
C GLU A 142 -2.99 4.50 13.38
N CYS A 143 -4.04 5.21 13.77
CA CYS A 143 -4.09 6.66 13.90
C CYS A 143 -4.65 7.01 15.28
N SER A 144 -4.13 8.08 15.88
CA SER A 144 -4.70 8.69 17.08
C SER A 144 -5.15 10.11 16.76
N VAL A 145 -6.43 10.40 16.94
CA VAL A 145 -6.98 11.77 16.85
C VAL A 145 -7.05 12.33 18.27
N VAL A 146 -6.34 13.43 18.50
CA VAL A 146 -6.25 14.08 19.82
C VAL A 146 -7.01 15.39 19.78
N VAL A 147 -8.14 15.45 20.48
CA VAL A 147 -8.99 16.65 20.57
C VAL A 147 -8.58 17.47 21.78
N PHE A 148 -7.74 18.48 21.55
CA PHE A 148 -7.34 19.47 22.55
C PHE A 148 -8.47 20.48 22.77
N SER A 149 -9.12 20.37 23.93
CA SER A 149 -10.05 21.36 24.47
C SER A 149 -9.39 22.15 25.62
N ARG A 150 -10.06 23.22 26.07
CA ARG A 150 -9.53 24.13 27.11
C ARG A 150 -9.06 23.41 28.37
N ASN A 151 -9.81 22.40 28.84
CA ASN A 151 -9.51 21.68 30.07
C ASN A 151 -8.84 20.31 29.82
N TYR A 152 -8.38 20.01 28.60
CA TYR A 152 -7.76 18.73 28.28
C TYR A 152 -6.56 18.43 29.19
N ALA A 153 -5.70 19.43 29.40
CA ALA A 153 -4.52 19.35 30.25
C ALA A 153 -4.84 19.28 31.75
N GLU A 154 -6.07 19.55 32.18
CA GLU A 154 -6.50 19.37 33.58
C GLU A 154 -6.66 17.89 33.94
N SER A 155 -6.86 17.03 32.94
CA SER A 155 -7.10 15.60 33.14
C SER A 155 -5.79 14.82 33.17
N GLY A 156 -5.48 14.24 34.33
CA GLY A 156 -4.38 13.30 34.46
C GLY A 156 -4.51 12.09 33.54
N TRP A 157 -5.73 11.71 33.16
CA TRP A 157 -6.00 10.60 32.23
C TRP A 157 -5.62 10.96 30.79
N CYS A 158 -6.14 12.08 30.28
CA CYS A 158 -5.81 12.59 28.94
C CYS A 158 -4.28 12.77 28.78
N MET A 159 -3.59 13.23 29.82
CA MET A 159 -2.13 13.35 29.81
C MET A 159 -1.39 12.00 29.76
N LYS A 160 -1.96 10.95 30.36
CA LYS A 160 -1.37 9.60 30.27
C LYS A 160 -1.61 8.98 28.89
N GLU A 161 -2.80 9.15 28.31
CA GLU A 161 -3.10 8.76 26.93
C GLU A 161 -2.15 9.45 25.95
N LEU A 162 -2.06 10.78 26.00
CA LEU A 162 -1.20 11.57 25.12
C LEU A 162 0.26 11.13 25.21
N LYS A 163 0.75 10.84 26.42
CA LYS A 163 2.10 10.29 26.61
C LYS A 163 2.27 8.97 25.86
N LYS A 164 1.30 8.06 25.94
CA LYS A 164 1.38 6.76 25.25
C LYS A 164 1.25 6.92 23.73
N ILE A 165 0.35 7.77 23.26
CA ILE A 165 0.18 8.10 21.84
C ILE A 165 1.50 8.62 21.26
N MET A 166 2.15 9.58 21.94
CA MET A 166 3.43 10.12 21.46
C MET A 166 4.58 9.12 21.57
N GLU A 167 4.52 8.17 22.51
CA GLU A 167 5.45 7.03 22.53
C GLU A 167 5.25 6.13 21.31
N CYS A 168 4.01 5.76 20.97
CA CYS A 168 3.68 4.96 19.79
C CYS A 168 4.03 5.68 18.48
N HIS A 169 3.80 6.99 18.41
CA HIS A 169 4.19 7.83 17.29
C HIS A 169 5.70 7.71 16.99
N ARG A 170 6.54 7.81 18.04
CA ARG A 170 8.01 7.73 17.91
C ARG A 170 8.53 6.31 17.66
N THR A 171 7.91 5.30 18.25
CA THR A 171 8.46 3.92 18.29
C THR A 171 7.96 3.04 17.15
N ILE A 172 6.67 3.15 16.80
CA ILE A 172 6.02 2.28 15.80
C ILE A 172 5.39 3.07 14.65
N GLY A 173 5.64 4.38 14.57
CA GLY A 173 5.20 5.23 13.47
C GLY A 173 3.69 5.44 13.42
N GLN A 174 3.00 5.34 14.56
CA GLN A 174 1.55 5.62 14.64
C GLN A 174 1.27 7.07 14.18
N VAL A 175 0.24 7.26 13.36
CA VAL A 175 -0.15 8.59 12.87
C VAL A 175 -0.87 9.36 13.99
N VAL A 176 -0.55 10.64 14.16
CA VAL A 176 -1.21 11.51 15.15
C VAL A 176 -1.85 12.69 14.43
N VAL A 177 -3.13 12.94 14.70
CA VAL A 177 -3.91 14.04 14.12
C VAL A 177 -4.41 14.94 15.26
N PRO A 178 -3.73 16.07 15.52
CA PRO A 178 -4.20 17.05 16.49
C PRO A 178 -5.45 17.79 15.98
N VAL A 179 -6.43 17.97 16.86
CA VAL A 179 -7.61 18.80 16.64
C VAL A 179 -7.68 19.81 17.79
N PHE A 180 -7.54 21.09 17.48
CA PHE A 180 -7.56 22.18 18.45
C PHE A 180 -8.97 22.76 18.50
N TYR A 181 -9.77 22.26 19.44
CA TYR A 181 -11.18 22.61 19.60
C TYR A 181 -11.35 23.75 20.61
N ASP A 182 -11.66 24.93 20.09
CA ASP A 182 -11.78 26.19 20.83
C ASP A 182 -10.55 26.54 21.70
N VAL A 183 -9.36 26.18 21.18
CA VAL A 183 -8.04 26.45 21.77
C VAL A 183 -7.06 26.83 20.65
N ASP A 184 -6.19 27.80 20.90
CA ASP A 184 -5.11 28.14 19.98
C ASP A 184 -3.97 27.10 20.06
N PRO A 185 -3.47 26.58 18.93
CA PRO A 185 -2.34 25.63 18.94
C PRO A 185 -1.10 26.14 19.68
N SER A 186 -0.84 27.45 19.67
CA SER A 186 0.27 28.08 20.38
C SER A 186 0.09 28.00 21.90
N GLU A 187 -1.14 28.11 22.41
CA GLU A 187 -1.45 27.92 23.83
C GLU A 187 -1.19 26.48 24.27
N VAL A 188 -1.53 25.49 23.43
CA VAL A 188 -1.20 24.08 23.72
C VAL A 188 0.31 23.85 23.69
N ARG A 189 0.99 24.40 22.68
CA ARG A 189 2.44 24.21 22.47
C ARG A 189 3.31 24.82 23.57
N HIS A 190 2.92 26.00 24.05
CA HIS A 190 3.68 26.75 25.06
C HIS A 190 3.07 26.67 26.45
N GLN A 191 1.91 26.01 26.59
CA GLN A 191 1.13 25.91 27.83
C GLN A 191 0.86 27.29 28.44
N THR A 192 0.36 28.21 27.61
CA THR A 192 -0.02 29.58 27.97
C THR A 192 -1.54 29.77 27.89
N GLY A 193 -2.04 30.94 28.24
CA GLY A 193 -3.47 31.27 28.11
C GLY A 193 -4.38 30.43 29.00
N GLU A 194 -5.60 30.15 28.53
CA GLU A 194 -6.57 29.36 29.30
C GLU A 194 -6.17 27.89 29.38
N PHE A 195 -5.58 27.34 28.32
CA PHE A 195 -5.06 25.98 28.33
C PHE A 195 -3.94 25.81 29.37
N GLY A 196 -3.04 26.79 29.45
CA GLY A 196 -1.95 26.84 30.44
C GLY A 196 -2.46 26.83 31.88
N LYS A 197 -3.51 27.62 32.17
CA LYS A 197 -4.17 27.61 33.50
C LYS A 197 -4.72 26.24 33.85
N GLY A 198 -5.30 25.53 32.88
CA GLY A 198 -5.75 24.15 33.07
C GLY A 198 -4.59 23.20 33.41
N PHE A 199 -3.48 23.33 32.67
CA PHE A 199 -2.28 22.54 32.96
C PHE A 199 -1.73 22.79 34.38
N GLU A 200 -1.71 24.05 34.85
CA GLU A 200 -1.29 24.41 36.22
C GLU A 200 -2.20 23.83 37.31
N LYS A 201 -3.52 23.72 37.06
CA LYS A 201 -4.45 23.05 37.99
C LYS A 201 -4.11 21.56 38.17
N LEU A 202 -3.68 20.87 37.10
CA LEU A 202 -3.21 19.48 37.23
C LEU A 202 -1.92 19.42 38.06
N GLU A 203 -0.97 20.33 37.82
CA GLU A 203 0.29 20.40 38.58
C GLU A 203 0.05 20.63 40.09
N THR A 204 -0.97 21.43 40.45
CA THR A 204 -1.34 21.72 41.84
C THR A 204 -2.07 20.57 42.52
N ARG A 205 -3.04 19.91 41.87
CA ARG A 205 -3.76 18.74 42.43
C ARG A 205 -2.82 17.58 42.78
N ILE A 206 -1.85 17.30 41.90
CA ILE A 206 -0.84 16.26 42.14
C ILE A 206 0.07 16.62 43.34
N SER A 207 0.15 17.91 43.71
CA SER A 207 0.98 18.38 44.82
C SER A 207 0.31 18.21 46.19
N THR A 208 -1.02 18.30 46.26
CA THR A 208 -1.77 18.24 47.53
C THR A 208 -1.96 16.84 48.09
N GLU A 209 -1.69 15.79 47.31
CA GLU A 209 -1.82 14.39 47.75
C GLU A 209 -0.65 13.86 48.60
N HIS A 210 0.46 14.61 48.72
CA HIS A 210 1.67 14.16 49.43
C HIS A 210 2.10 15.18 50.50
N GLY A 211 1.75 14.94 51.77
CA GLY A 211 2.07 15.81 52.91
C GLY A 211 3.56 16.00 53.23
N GLU A 212 3.90 17.09 53.93
CA GLU A 212 5.23 17.68 54.07
C GLU A 212 6.22 16.92 54.99
N THR A 213 7.42 16.50 54.50
CA THR A 213 8.59 16.02 55.29
C THR A 213 9.86 15.83 54.42
N ALA A 214 11.08 15.90 54.97
CA ALA A 214 12.41 15.92 54.30
C ALA A 214 12.69 14.95 53.10
N ARG A 215 11.85 13.95 52.81
CA ARG A 215 11.71 13.24 51.51
C ARG A 215 11.39 14.19 50.33
N HIS A 216 11.12 15.47 50.61
CA HIS A 216 10.67 16.53 49.71
C HIS A 216 11.62 16.90 48.56
N ARG A 217 12.95 16.80 48.73
CA ARG A 217 13.87 17.22 47.65
C ARG A 217 13.82 16.26 46.45
N ARG A 218 13.78 14.95 46.70
CA ARG A 218 13.70 13.91 45.65
C ARG A 218 12.32 13.86 45.00
N ILE A 219 11.26 14.09 45.78
CA ILE A 219 9.88 14.22 45.29
C ILE A 219 9.75 15.47 44.40
N ARG A 220 10.30 16.62 44.81
CA ARG A 220 10.28 17.87 44.03
C ARG A 220 11.07 17.75 42.71
N LEU A 221 12.23 17.09 42.73
CA LEU A 221 13.01 16.82 41.51
C LEU A 221 12.28 15.85 40.56
N ASN A 222 11.65 14.79 41.09
CA ASN A 222 10.86 13.86 40.27
C ASN A 222 9.61 14.52 39.71
N LYS A 223 8.96 15.41 40.48
CA LYS A 223 7.85 16.24 40.02
C LYS A 223 8.28 17.13 38.85
N LEU A 224 9.34 17.93 39.04
CA LEU A 224 9.86 18.82 38.00
C LEU A 224 10.19 18.04 36.71
N LYS A 225 10.78 16.85 36.83
CA LYS A 225 11.03 15.97 35.68
C LYS A 225 9.75 15.52 34.98
N ARG A 226 8.69 15.16 35.72
CA ARG A 226 7.40 14.76 35.13
C ARG A 226 6.71 15.94 34.45
N ASP A 227 6.76 17.12 35.05
CA ASP A 227 6.12 18.32 34.50
C ASP A 227 6.86 18.80 33.24
N LEU A 228 8.19 18.79 33.25
CA LEU A 228 8.99 19.01 32.04
C LEU A 228 8.66 18.00 30.94
N LYS A 229 8.53 16.71 31.27
CA LYS A 229 8.14 15.66 30.31
C LYS A 229 6.75 15.92 29.72
N ARG A 230 5.79 16.38 30.52
CA ARG A 230 4.43 16.71 30.06
C ARG A 230 4.43 17.90 29.12
N ARG A 231 5.17 18.96 29.45
CA ARG A 231 5.35 20.14 28.58
C ARG A 231 5.99 19.78 27.26
N GLU A 232 7.02 18.93 27.28
CA GLU A 232 7.67 18.39 26.07
C GLU A 232 6.67 17.63 25.19
N ILE A 233 5.88 16.72 25.78
CA ILE A 233 4.87 15.92 25.06
C ILE A 233 3.79 16.81 24.43
N LEU A 234 3.27 17.80 25.17
CA LEU A 234 2.29 18.76 24.65
C LEU A 234 2.89 19.61 23.53
N GLY A 235 4.11 20.08 23.71
CA GLY A 235 4.85 20.86 22.71
C GLY A 235 5.07 20.08 21.42
N GLU A 236 5.42 18.80 21.51
CA GLU A 236 5.61 17.92 20.36
C GLU A 236 4.28 17.63 19.66
N ALA A 237 3.24 17.25 20.41
CA ALA A 237 1.92 16.97 19.84
C ALA A 237 1.31 18.20 19.15
N ALA A 238 1.46 19.38 19.74
CA ALA A 238 0.97 20.64 19.17
C ALA A 238 1.83 21.18 18.01
N ALA A 239 3.06 20.67 17.84
CA ALA A 239 3.89 21.01 16.68
C ALA A 239 3.52 20.22 15.42
N ILE A 240 2.75 19.13 15.56
CA ILE A 240 2.19 18.39 14.42
C ILE A 240 1.11 19.24 13.76
N ALA A 241 1.10 19.28 12.42
CA ALA A 241 0.07 19.97 11.67
C ALA A 241 -1.31 19.34 11.96
N GLY A 242 -2.23 20.14 12.50
CA GLY A 242 -3.55 19.71 12.93
C GLY A 242 -4.68 20.61 12.42
N HIS A 243 -5.90 20.32 12.88
CA HIS A 243 -7.11 21.08 12.51
C HIS A 243 -7.48 22.07 13.62
N VAL A 244 -7.72 23.32 13.26
CA VAL A 244 -8.19 24.35 14.22
C VAL A 244 -9.70 24.53 14.06
N VAL A 245 -10.44 24.30 15.13
CA VAL A 245 -11.91 24.33 15.16
C VAL A 245 -12.35 25.39 16.18
N PRO A 246 -12.45 26.67 15.78
CA PRO A 246 -12.95 27.72 16.66
C PRO A 246 -14.46 27.59 16.87
N ASN A 247 -14.94 27.91 18.08
CA ASN A 247 -16.36 27.80 18.48
C ASN A 247 -17.35 28.61 17.62
N SER A 248 -16.87 29.54 16.78
CA SER A 248 -17.68 30.40 15.91
C SER A 248 -17.90 29.86 14.50
N ARG A 249 -17.34 28.69 14.16
CA ARG A 249 -17.42 28.09 12.81
C ARG A 249 -18.36 26.89 12.75
N ASN A 250 -18.71 26.52 11.52
CA ASN A 250 -19.51 25.33 11.22
C ASN A 250 -18.74 24.05 11.59
N GLU A 251 -19.05 23.48 12.76
CA GLU A 251 -18.45 22.23 13.24
C GLU A 251 -18.63 21.07 12.27
N SER A 252 -19.73 21.04 11.49
CA SER A 252 -19.98 19.98 10.51
C SER A 252 -18.94 19.98 9.39
N GLU A 253 -18.55 21.16 8.90
CA GLU A 253 -17.50 21.29 7.89
C GLU A 253 -16.13 20.87 8.45
N ALA A 254 -15.83 21.27 9.69
CA ALA A 254 -14.61 20.84 10.37
C ALA A 254 -14.55 19.32 10.54
N ILE A 255 -15.64 18.69 10.99
CA ILE A 255 -15.74 17.24 11.14
C ILE A 255 -15.55 16.54 9.80
N LYS A 256 -16.21 17.02 8.73
CA LYS A 256 -16.04 16.48 7.38
C LYS A 256 -14.56 16.50 6.95
N ASN A 257 -13.89 17.63 7.12
CA ASN A 257 -12.47 17.78 6.77
C ASN A 257 -11.55 16.87 7.62
N ILE A 258 -11.87 16.67 8.91
CA ILE A 258 -11.13 15.75 9.78
C ILE A 258 -11.32 14.31 9.31
N VAL A 259 -12.56 13.89 9.04
CA VAL A 259 -12.88 12.54 8.56
C VAL A 259 -12.18 12.28 7.23
N GLU A 260 -12.27 13.19 6.26
CA GLU A 260 -11.58 13.06 4.96
C GLU A 260 -10.05 12.92 5.12
N ASN A 261 -9.45 13.70 6.04
CA ASN A 261 -8.02 13.58 6.34
C ASN A 261 -7.69 12.21 6.96
N VAL A 262 -8.45 11.78 7.97
CA VAL A 262 -8.25 10.48 8.63
C VAL A 262 -8.44 9.32 7.65
N THR A 263 -9.51 9.32 6.83
CA THR A 263 -9.73 8.32 5.79
C THR A 263 -8.54 8.25 4.83
N ARG A 264 -7.98 9.39 4.42
CA ARG A 264 -6.78 9.41 3.57
C ARG A 264 -5.54 8.85 4.25
N LEU A 265 -5.35 9.13 5.53
CA LEU A 265 -4.23 8.60 6.32
C LEU A 265 -4.37 7.08 6.55
N LEU A 266 -5.61 6.59 6.61
CA LEU A 266 -5.95 5.17 6.75
C LEU A 266 -6.06 4.43 5.41
N ASP A 267 -6.09 5.12 4.26
CA ASP A 267 -6.26 4.47 2.95
C ASP A 267 -5.06 3.57 2.60
N LYS A 268 -5.18 2.35 3.08
CA LYS A 268 -4.29 1.22 2.90
C LYS A 268 -4.70 0.35 1.73
N THR A 269 -5.49 0.84 0.76
CA THR A 269 -5.80 0.05 -0.42
C THR A 269 -4.46 -0.35 -1.07
N GLU A 270 -4.07 -1.60 -0.82
CA GLU A 270 -2.83 -2.19 -1.29
C GLU A 270 -3.19 -2.87 -2.60
N LEU A 271 -2.42 -2.58 -3.63
CA LEU A 271 -2.61 -3.22 -4.92
C LEU A 271 -2.22 -4.68 -4.79
N PHE A 272 -3.09 -5.60 -5.22
CA PHE A 272 -2.74 -7.01 -5.29
C PHE A 272 -1.55 -7.19 -6.25
N ILE A 273 -0.43 -7.69 -5.70
CA ILE A 273 0.84 -7.86 -6.41
C ILE A 273 0.81 -9.17 -7.20
N ALA A 274 0.81 -10.29 -6.48
CA ALA A 274 0.75 -11.66 -6.97
C ALA A 274 0.49 -12.59 -5.77
N HIS A 275 0.03 -13.82 -6.02
CA HIS A 275 -0.09 -14.83 -4.97
C HIS A 275 1.28 -15.24 -4.40
N ASN A 276 2.27 -15.41 -5.28
CA ASN A 276 3.62 -15.83 -4.93
C ASN A 276 4.64 -14.86 -5.58
N PRO A 277 4.93 -13.69 -4.98
CA PRO A 277 5.80 -12.68 -5.55
C PRO A 277 7.29 -13.04 -5.41
N VAL A 278 7.78 -13.93 -6.28
CA VAL A 278 9.17 -14.41 -6.28
C VAL A 278 10.14 -13.33 -6.79
N GLY A 279 11.22 -13.07 -6.04
CA GLY A 279 12.30 -12.16 -6.46
C GLY A 279 11.92 -10.67 -6.53
N VAL A 280 10.72 -10.28 -6.08
CA VAL A 280 10.23 -8.89 -6.22
C VAL A 280 10.92 -7.94 -5.24
N GLU A 281 11.10 -8.35 -3.98
CA GLU A 281 11.56 -7.44 -2.90
C GLU A 281 12.96 -6.86 -3.17
N SER A 282 13.91 -7.65 -3.69
CA SER A 282 15.25 -7.15 -4.03
C SER A 282 15.20 -6.03 -5.08
N ARG A 283 14.41 -6.22 -6.14
CA ARG A 283 14.18 -5.24 -7.21
C ARG A 283 13.44 -3.99 -6.69
N VAL A 284 12.54 -4.16 -5.72
CA VAL A 284 11.87 -3.03 -5.04
C VAL A 284 12.88 -2.18 -4.28
N GLN A 285 13.78 -2.80 -3.50
CA GLN A 285 14.81 -2.08 -2.74
C GLN A 285 15.76 -1.30 -3.64
N ASP A 286 16.20 -1.89 -4.75
CA ASP A 286 17.02 -1.20 -5.76
C ASP A 286 16.34 0.10 -6.23
N ILE A 287 15.05 0.03 -6.54
CA ILE A 287 14.30 1.19 -7.04
C ILE A 287 14.08 2.22 -5.93
N ILE A 288 13.76 1.80 -4.71
CA ILE A 288 13.62 2.73 -3.57
C ILE A 288 14.91 3.52 -3.37
N HIS A 289 16.08 2.88 -3.44
CA HIS A 289 17.36 3.58 -3.41
C HIS A 289 17.53 4.61 -4.54
N LEU A 290 16.99 4.34 -5.73
CA LEU A 290 16.99 5.31 -6.83
C LEU A 290 16.07 6.50 -6.59
N LEU A 291 14.95 6.30 -5.88
CA LEU A 291 13.96 7.30 -5.51
C LEU A 291 14.37 8.14 -4.28
N ASP A 292 15.20 7.59 -3.40
CA ASP A 292 15.66 8.20 -2.12
C ASP A 292 16.92 9.05 -2.25
N HIS A 293 17.40 9.33 -3.46
CA HIS A 293 18.66 10.05 -3.66
C HIS A 293 18.61 11.48 -3.08
N LYS A 294 19.38 11.69 -1.99
CA LYS A 294 19.34 12.81 -1.01
C LYS A 294 19.70 14.21 -1.52
N SER A 295 19.96 14.42 -2.80
CA SER A 295 20.51 15.71 -3.29
C SER A 295 19.49 16.73 -3.76
N SER A 296 18.18 16.44 -3.75
CA SER A 296 17.17 17.48 -3.97
C SER A 296 15.80 17.08 -3.41
N ASN A 297 15.10 18.05 -2.81
CA ASN A 297 13.67 18.00 -2.57
C ASN A 297 12.88 18.11 -3.90
N ASP A 298 13.46 17.74 -5.05
CA ASP A 298 12.84 17.93 -6.36
C ASP A 298 11.91 16.78 -6.76
N VAL A 299 11.13 17.03 -7.80
CA VAL A 299 10.27 16.08 -8.48
C VAL A 299 11.12 15.11 -9.31
N LEU A 300 10.99 13.81 -9.07
CA LEU A 300 11.74 12.77 -9.77
C LEU A 300 10.84 11.90 -10.64
N LEU A 301 11.18 11.80 -11.93
CA LEU A 301 10.57 10.91 -12.91
C LEU A 301 11.48 9.71 -13.14
N LEU A 302 11.00 8.52 -12.79
CA LEU A 302 11.67 7.25 -13.02
C LEU A 302 10.96 6.47 -14.12
N GLY A 303 11.67 6.15 -15.20
CA GLY A 303 11.19 5.22 -16.21
C GLY A 303 11.61 3.79 -15.91
N ILE A 304 10.69 2.85 -15.90
CA ILE A 304 10.94 1.41 -15.79
C ILE A 304 10.66 0.78 -17.15
N TRP A 305 11.69 0.14 -17.70
CA TRP A 305 11.68 -0.39 -19.06
C TRP A 305 11.99 -1.89 -19.09
N GLY A 306 11.33 -2.60 -20.00
CA GLY A 306 11.57 -4.01 -20.27
C GLY A 306 10.51 -4.62 -21.17
N MET A 307 10.74 -5.84 -21.66
CA MET A 307 9.82 -6.56 -22.55
C MET A 307 8.44 -6.79 -21.90
N GLY A 308 7.41 -7.10 -22.71
CA GLY A 308 6.14 -7.62 -22.19
C GLY A 308 6.36 -8.90 -21.37
N GLY A 309 5.58 -9.08 -20.30
CA GLY A 309 5.67 -10.28 -19.45
C GLY A 309 6.82 -10.31 -18.42
N ILE A 310 7.73 -9.32 -18.42
CA ILE A 310 8.90 -9.26 -17.52
C ILE A 310 8.58 -8.85 -16.06
N GLY A 311 7.31 -8.58 -15.74
CA GLY A 311 6.90 -8.21 -14.37
C GLY A 311 6.98 -6.71 -14.02
N LYS A 312 6.97 -5.79 -15.00
CA LYS A 312 6.95 -4.33 -14.75
C LYS A 312 5.80 -3.90 -13.83
N THR A 313 4.56 -4.27 -14.18
CA THR A 313 3.35 -3.93 -13.43
C THR A 313 3.43 -4.48 -12.00
N THR A 314 3.86 -5.74 -11.84
CA THR A 314 4.06 -6.38 -10.53
C THR A 314 5.04 -5.61 -9.65
N LEU A 315 6.16 -5.18 -10.23
CA LEU A 315 7.19 -4.42 -9.52
C LEU A 315 6.68 -3.05 -9.06
N VAL A 316 5.99 -2.29 -9.92
CA VAL A 316 5.47 -0.97 -9.53
C VAL A 316 4.33 -1.02 -8.53
N LYS A 317 3.50 -2.07 -8.54
CA LYS A 317 2.50 -2.31 -7.49
C LYS A 317 3.17 -2.52 -6.13
N ALA A 318 4.24 -3.31 -6.08
CA ALA A 318 5.00 -3.55 -4.85
C ALA A 318 5.62 -2.25 -4.31
N ILE A 319 6.23 -1.43 -5.18
CA ILE A 319 6.75 -0.12 -4.80
C ILE A 319 5.62 0.79 -4.29
N TYR A 320 4.51 0.87 -5.01
CA TYR A 320 3.36 1.70 -4.66
C TYR A 320 2.82 1.38 -3.25
N ASN A 321 2.75 0.10 -2.91
CA ASN A 321 2.36 -0.35 -1.57
C ASN A 321 3.42 0.02 -0.52
N LYS A 322 4.71 -0.19 -0.85
CA LYS A 322 5.83 0.00 0.09
C LYS A 322 6.04 1.45 0.50
N ILE A 323 6.04 2.39 -0.46
CA ILE A 323 6.39 3.80 -0.20
C ILE A 323 5.21 4.76 -0.26
N GLY A 324 4.03 4.31 -0.72
CA GLY A 324 2.88 5.18 -0.98
C GLY A 324 2.40 6.00 0.21
N ARG A 325 2.61 5.50 1.43
CA ARG A 325 2.23 6.18 2.68
C ARG A 325 3.07 7.42 3.00
N ASN A 326 4.23 7.58 2.35
CA ASN A 326 5.13 8.71 2.58
C ASN A 326 4.74 9.98 1.79
N PHE A 327 3.59 9.95 1.10
CA PHE A 327 3.12 10.99 0.18
C PHE A 327 1.75 11.50 0.61
N GLU A 328 1.47 12.78 0.31
CA GLU A 328 0.18 13.39 0.63
C GLU A 328 -0.95 12.85 -0.25
N GLY A 329 -0.63 12.33 -1.43
CA GLY A 329 -1.58 11.66 -2.31
C GLY A 329 -0.87 10.68 -3.23
N ARG A 330 -1.58 9.64 -3.65
CA ARG A 330 -1.03 8.61 -4.54
C ARG A 330 -2.07 8.17 -5.56
N SER A 331 -1.64 7.86 -6.77
CA SER A 331 -2.50 7.33 -7.84
C SER A 331 -1.76 6.27 -8.65
N PHE A 332 -2.49 5.22 -9.01
CA PHE A 332 -2.01 4.15 -9.88
C PHE A 332 -2.92 4.06 -11.11
N LEU A 333 -2.44 4.60 -12.22
CA LEU A 333 -3.14 4.52 -13.51
C LEU A 333 -2.69 3.25 -14.23
N ALA A 334 -3.50 2.21 -14.14
CA ALA A 334 -3.24 0.90 -14.74
C ALA A 334 -3.55 0.89 -16.23
N HIS A 335 -2.82 0.07 -17.00
CA HIS A 335 -3.16 -0.26 -18.39
C HIS A 335 -3.43 0.95 -19.30
N ILE A 336 -2.59 2.00 -19.20
CA ILE A 336 -2.82 3.27 -19.90
C ILE A 336 -2.97 3.06 -21.41
N ARG A 337 -2.14 2.21 -22.05
CA ARG A 337 -2.29 1.89 -23.48
C ARG A 337 -3.70 1.47 -23.85
N GLU A 338 -4.33 0.62 -23.04
CA GLU A 338 -5.66 0.09 -23.32
C GLU A 338 -6.75 1.12 -23.05
N VAL A 339 -6.71 1.76 -21.87
CA VAL A 339 -7.70 2.77 -21.48
C VAL A 339 -7.66 3.96 -22.44
N TRP A 340 -6.48 4.39 -22.86
CA TRP A 340 -6.30 5.54 -23.74
C TRP A 340 -6.98 5.42 -25.10
N GLY A 341 -7.14 4.19 -25.61
CA GLY A 341 -7.83 3.90 -26.87
C GLY A 341 -9.36 3.96 -26.78
N GLN A 342 -9.92 4.03 -25.57
CA GLN A 342 -11.37 4.07 -25.36
C GLN A 342 -11.94 5.48 -25.55
N TYR A 343 -13.21 5.58 -25.94
CA TYR A 343 -13.88 6.85 -26.28
C TYR A 343 -13.74 7.94 -25.20
N THR A 344 -13.90 7.59 -23.92
CA THR A 344 -13.77 8.51 -22.78
C THR A 344 -12.45 8.36 -22.02
N GLY A 345 -11.56 7.46 -22.44
CA GLY A 345 -10.43 7.01 -21.63
C GLY A 345 -9.41 8.09 -21.29
N ARG A 346 -9.19 9.05 -22.20
CA ARG A 346 -8.21 10.13 -22.00
C ARG A 346 -8.58 11.06 -20.84
N VAL A 347 -9.84 11.52 -20.84
CA VAL A 347 -10.38 12.38 -19.79
C VAL A 347 -10.51 11.59 -18.50
N HIS A 348 -11.00 10.35 -18.59
CA HIS A 348 -11.14 9.45 -17.46
C HIS A 348 -9.84 9.25 -16.68
N LEU A 349 -8.69 9.06 -17.36
CA LEU A 349 -7.39 8.93 -16.71
C LEU A 349 -6.98 10.20 -15.93
N GLN A 350 -7.32 11.40 -16.41
CA GLN A 350 -7.06 12.65 -15.70
C GLN A 350 -7.99 12.82 -14.49
N GLU A 351 -9.27 12.44 -14.63
CA GLU A 351 -10.24 12.44 -13.54
C GLU A 351 -9.84 11.45 -12.43
N GLN A 352 -9.44 10.24 -12.81
CA GLN A 352 -8.95 9.21 -11.89
C GLN A 352 -7.72 9.70 -11.13
N LEU A 353 -6.75 10.32 -11.81
CA LEU A 353 -5.55 10.88 -11.18
C LEU A 353 -5.90 11.90 -10.09
N LEU A 354 -6.84 12.80 -10.38
CA LEU A 354 -7.32 13.78 -9.42
C LEU A 354 -8.11 13.13 -8.28
N PHE A 355 -8.99 12.19 -8.60
CA PHE A 355 -9.81 11.48 -7.62
C PHE A 355 -8.95 10.71 -6.62
N ASP A 356 -7.97 9.94 -7.11
CA ASP A 356 -7.06 9.15 -6.28
C ASP A 356 -6.23 10.03 -5.34
N ILE A 357 -5.78 11.20 -5.81
CA ILE A 357 -4.90 12.09 -5.03
C ILE A 357 -5.67 12.92 -4.00
N TYR A 358 -6.92 13.30 -4.29
CA TYR A 358 -7.71 14.17 -3.41
C TYR A 358 -8.78 13.42 -2.59
N LYS A 359 -9.13 12.18 -2.97
CA LYS A 359 -10.11 11.30 -2.28
C LYS A 359 -11.36 12.07 -1.82
N GLY A 360 -11.85 12.95 -2.69
CA GLY A 360 -12.97 13.85 -2.42
C GLY A 360 -14.01 13.82 -3.54
N SER A 361 -14.76 14.91 -3.70
CA SER A 361 -15.78 15.03 -4.74
C SER A 361 -15.19 14.81 -6.14
N LYS A 362 -15.92 14.03 -6.94
CA LYS A 362 -15.61 13.76 -8.34
C LYS A 362 -15.43 15.08 -9.08
N ILE A 363 -14.26 15.27 -9.69
CA ILE A 363 -13.96 16.43 -10.53
C ILE A 363 -14.31 16.03 -11.95
N GLU A 364 -15.38 16.59 -12.48
CA GLU A 364 -15.74 16.38 -13.88
C GLU A 364 -14.93 17.30 -14.77
N LEU A 365 -14.26 16.71 -15.76
CA LEU A 365 -13.44 17.42 -16.73
C LEU A 365 -14.14 17.44 -18.09
N HIS A 366 -14.19 18.60 -18.73
CA HIS A 366 -14.88 18.76 -20.01
C HIS A 366 -14.09 18.20 -21.20
N ASN A 367 -12.76 18.34 -21.17
CA ASN A 367 -11.86 17.86 -22.21
C ASN A 367 -10.42 17.74 -21.70
N ILE A 368 -9.55 17.11 -22.49
CA ILE A 368 -8.19 16.77 -22.08
C ILE A 368 -7.31 18.01 -21.78
N GLU A 369 -7.41 19.08 -22.56
CA GLU A 369 -6.69 20.35 -22.34
C GLU A 369 -7.11 21.05 -21.04
N SER A 370 -8.42 21.09 -20.75
CA SER A 370 -8.92 21.60 -19.48
C SER A 370 -8.40 20.76 -18.30
N GLY A 371 -8.33 19.44 -18.48
CA GLY A 371 -7.75 18.52 -17.51
C GLY A 371 -6.27 18.76 -17.25
N LYS A 372 -5.48 19.05 -18.29
CA LYS A 372 -4.05 19.42 -18.15
C LYS A 372 -3.89 20.65 -17.25
N ASN A 373 -4.68 21.70 -17.49
CA ASN A 373 -4.65 22.92 -16.69
C ASN A 373 -5.06 22.68 -15.23
N VAL A 374 -6.07 21.84 -14.99
CA VAL A 374 -6.53 21.50 -13.63
C VAL A 374 -5.48 20.67 -12.89
N LEU A 375 -4.89 19.67 -13.56
CA LEU A 375 -3.81 18.85 -13.01
C LEU A 375 -2.61 19.72 -12.61
N GLU A 376 -2.14 20.58 -13.51
CA GLU A 376 -1.03 21.50 -13.23
C GLU A 376 -1.33 22.39 -12.02
N LYS A 377 -2.50 23.04 -12.00
CA LYS A 377 -2.87 23.96 -10.92
C LYS A 377 -2.96 23.27 -9.56
N ARG A 378 -3.53 22.07 -9.52
CA ARG A 378 -3.80 21.36 -8.25
C ARG A 378 -2.57 20.64 -7.73
N LEU A 379 -1.81 19.97 -8.58
CA LEU A 379 -0.69 19.11 -8.17
C LEU A 379 0.59 19.88 -7.84
N ARG A 380 0.74 21.14 -8.29
CA ARG A 380 1.96 21.96 -8.17
C ARG A 380 2.51 22.10 -6.76
N HIS A 381 1.66 22.00 -5.74
CA HIS A 381 2.04 22.18 -4.33
C HIS A 381 1.86 20.92 -3.49
N LYS A 382 1.61 19.76 -4.12
CA LYS A 382 1.31 18.52 -3.43
C LYS A 382 2.42 17.51 -3.64
N LYS A 383 2.95 16.94 -2.56
CA LYS A 383 3.92 15.83 -2.62
C LYS A 383 3.19 14.53 -2.93
N VAL A 384 3.30 14.04 -4.16
CA VAL A 384 2.52 12.88 -4.64
C VAL A 384 3.37 11.72 -5.17
N LEU A 385 2.82 10.50 -5.09
CA LEU A 385 3.32 9.32 -5.78
C LEU A 385 2.39 8.97 -6.94
N VAL A 386 2.85 9.07 -8.17
CA VAL A 386 2.04 8.74 -9.36
C VAL A 386 2.69 7.60 -10.12
N VAL A 387 1.94 6.54 -10.38
CA VAL A 387 2.35 5.44 -11.27
C VAL A 387 1.55 5.51 -12.56
N LEU A 388 2.26 5.57 -13.68
CA LEU A 388 1.73 5.51 -15.04
C LEU A 388 2.14 4.17 -15.66
N ASP A 389 1.23 3.19 -15.63
CA ASP A 389 1.51 1.82 -16.05
C ASP A 389 1.14 1.56 -17.53
N ASP A 390 2.02 0.84 -18.24
CA ASP A 390 1.88 0.39 -19.62
C ASP A 390 1.68 1.54 -20.63
N VAL A 391 2.53 2.56 -20.54
CA VAL A 391 2.57 3.70 -21.48
C VAL A 391 3.25 3.27 -22.79
N ASN A 392 2.68 3.64 -23.94
CA ASN A 392 3.25 3.35 -25.27
C ASN A 392 3.35 4.59 -26.19
N GLU A 393 2.82 5.75 -25.79
CA GLU A 393 2.84 6.97 -26.61
C GLU A 393 3.28 8.18 -25.79
N LEU A 394 3.99 9.12 -26.42
CA LEU A 394 4.43 10.34 -25.74
C LEU A 394 3.25 11.25 -25.35
N ASP A 395 2.16 11.23 -26.13
CA ASP A 395 0.97 12.05 -25.87
C ASP A 395 0.25 11.67 -24.58
N GLN A 396 0.30 10.38 -24.20
CA GLN A 396 -0.17 9.91 -22.90
C GLN A 396 0.56 10.62 -21.75
N LEU A 397 1.90 10.69 -21.84
CA LEU A 397 2.73 11.38 -20.84
C LEU A 397 2.51 12.90 -20.86
N ASN A 398 2.27 13.48 -22.03
CA ASN A 398 2.01 14.92 -22.15
C ASN A 398 0.67 15.32 -21.53
N ALA A 399 -0.32 14.43 -21.51
CA ALA A 399 -1.61 14.70 -20.90
C ALA A 399 -1.69 14.42 -19.39
N LEU A 400 -0.95 13.43 -18.91
CA LEU A 400 -1.02 12.97 -17.51
C LEU A 400 0.11 13.53 -16.64
N CYS A 401 1.25 13.86 -17.24
CA CYS A 401 2.45 14.33 -16.55
C CYS A 401 3.16 15.37 -17.42
N GLY A 402 2.50 16.46 -17.82
CA GLY A 402 2.98 17.40 -18.84
C GLY A 402 4.40 17.94 -18.59
N SER A 403 4.69 18.36 -17.36
CA SER A 403 6.00 18.86 -16.94
C SER A 403 6.29 18.48 -15.48
N ARG A 404 7.55 18.55 -15.07
CA ARG A 404 7.94 18.40 -13.65
C ARG A 404 7.35 19.50 -12.77
N THR A 405 7.10 20.67 -13.35
CA THR A 405 6.50 21.83 -12.67
C THR A 405 5.05 21.62 -12.24
N TRP A 406 4.39 20.57 -12.76
CA TRP A 406 3.05 20.19 -12.35
C TRP A 406 2.99 19.62 -10.95
N PHE A 407 4.10 19.20 -10.35
CA PHE A 407 4.10 18.46 -9.10
C PHE A 407 4.85 19.22 -8.00
N GLY A 408 4.39 19.03 -6.76
CA GLY A 408 5.06 19.58 -5.58
C GLY A 408 6.41 18.93 -5.31
N SER A 409 7.25 19.69 -4.62
CA SER A 409 8.54 19.25 -4.08
C SER A 409 8.43 17.89 -3.37
N GLY A 410 9.39 16.99 -3.65
CA GLY A 410 9.42 15.63 -3.10
C GLY A 410 8.54 14.60 -3.81
N SER A 411 7.81 14.97 -4.87
CA SER A 411 6.98 14.03 -5.63
C SER A 411 7.81 12.99 -6.39
N ARG A 412 7.22 11.81 -6.60
CA ARG A 412 7.81 10.70 -7.35
C ARG A 412 6.82 10.23 -8.41
N ILE A 413 7.27 10.20 -9.67
CA ILE A 413 6.47 9.74 -10.81
C ILE A 413 7.19 8.55 -11.41
N ILE A 414 6.51 7.41 -11.46
CA ILE A 414 7.04 6.15 -11.99
C ILE A 414 6.27 5.82 -13.26
N ILE A 415 6.99 5.56 -14.35
CA ILE A 415 6.42 5.27 -15.67
C ILE A 415 6.87 3.87 -16.06
N THR A 416 5.96 2.95 -16.39
CA THR A 416 6.35 1.66 -16.99
C THR A 416 6.07 1.68 -18.49
N THR A 417 6.99 1.09 -19.26
CA THR A 417 6.83 0.99 -20.71
C THR A 417 7.65 -0.15 -21.31
N ARG A 418 7.25 -0.59 -22.50
CA ARG A 418 8.05 -1.47 -23.38
C ARG A 418 8.94 -0.67 -24.33
N ASP A 419 8.60 0.60 -24.57
CA ASP A 419 9.26 1.49 -25.50
C ASP A 419 10.17 2.48 -24.77
N LYS A 420 11.48 2.33 -24.96
CA LYS A 420 12.48 3.18 -24.34
C LYS A 420 12.46 4.61 -24.89
N ASP A 421 12.00 4.82 -26.12
CA ASP A 421 12.03 6.12 -26.78
C ASP A 421 10.96 7.07 -26.22
N VAL A 422 9.83 6.53 -25.76
CA VAL A 422 8.82 7.29 -24.99
C VAL A 422 9.45 7.94 -23.74
N LEU A 423 10.31 7.22 -23.02
CA LEU A 423 11.01 7.75 -21.83
C LEU A 423 12.03 8.85 -22.19
N ARG A 424 12.74 8.68 -23.31
CA ARG A 424 13.70 9.65 -23.82
C ARG A 424 13.01 10.94 -24.24
N GLY A 425 11.89 10.82 -24.97
CA GLY A 425 11.05 11.97 -25.36
C GLY A 425 10.59 12.78 -24.15
N LYS A 426 10.27 12.10 -23.03
CA LYS A 426 9.86 12.77 -21.79
C LYS A 426 11.01 13.33 -20.94
N LYS A 427 12.26 12.98 -21.25
CA LYS A 427 13.46 13.37 -20.47
C LYS A 427 13.33 13.00 -18.98
N VAL A 428 13.01 11.72 -18.72
CA VAL A 428 12.98 11.17 -17.35
C VAL A 428 14.36 11.30 -16.67
N ASN A 429 14.38 11.36 -15.33
CA ASN A 429 15.62 11.53 -14.57
C ASN A 429 16.50 10.27 -14.62
N LYS A 430 15.86 9.10 -14.54
CA LYS A 430 16.53 7.80 -14.51
C LYS A 430 15.70 6.78 -15.29
N ILE A 431 16.39 5.81 -15.90
CA ILE A 431 15.77 4.66 -16.54
C ILE A 431 16.28 3.39 -15.85
N TYR A 432 15.38 2.59 -15.29
CA TYR A 432 15.67 1.28 -14.73
C TYR A 432 15.22 0.20 -15.72
N LYS A 433 16.17 -0.59 -16.24
CA LYS A 433 15.87 -1.77 -17.06
C LYS A 433 15.63 -2.96 -16.14
N ILE A 434 14.45 -3.57 -16.19
CA ILE A 434 14.18 -4.80 -15.45
C ILE A 434 15.02 -5.94 -16.05
N LYS A 435 15.65 -6.70 -15.16
CA LYS A 435 16.36 -7.95 -15.49
C LYS A 435 15.41 -9.14 -15.38
N GLU A 436 15.64 -10.11 -16.23
CA GLU A 436 15.02 -11.43 -16.21
C GLU A 436 15.18 -12.11 -14.84
N MET A 437 14.33 -13.10 -14.57
CA MET A 437 14.46 -13.91 -13.36
C MET A 437 15.71 -14.80 -13.47
N ASN A 438 16.42 -14.95 -12.35
CA ASN A 438 17.51 -15.93 -12.30
C ASN A 438 16.93 -17.36 -12.27
N GLU A 439 17.80 -18.37 -12.42
CA GLU A 439 17.35 -19.77 -12.48
C GLU A 439 16.58 -20.18 -11.23
N GLY A 440 17.05 -19.83 -10.02
CA GLY A 440 16.38 -20.16 -8.76
C GLY A 440 15.01 -19.52 -8.64
N GLU A 441 14.92 -18.21 -8.93
CA GLU A 441 13.65 -17.47 -8.99
C GLU A 441 12.68 -18.11 -10.01
N SER A 442 13.21 -18.54 -11.16
CA SER A 442 12.41 -19.14 -12.23
C SER A 442 11.87 -20.51 -11.84
N ILE A 443 12.69 -21.35 -11.18
CA ILE A 443 12.28 -22.66 -10.64
C ILE A 443 11.15 -22.45 -9.64
N GLU A 444 11.33 -21.52 -8.71
CA GLU A 444 10.36 -21.28 -7.65
C GLU A 444 9.02 -20.79 -8.22
N LEU A 445 9.04 -19.77 -9.10
CA LEU A 445 7.81 -19.23 -9.70
C LEU A 445 7.07 -20.30 -10.51
N PHE A 446 7.78 -21.03 -11.37
CA PHE A 446 7.19 -22.11 -12.14
C PHE A 446 6.57 -23.19 -11.24
N SER A 447 7.28 -23.57 -10.18
CA SER A 447 6.82 -24.62 -9.25
C SER A 447 5.56 -24.21 -8.50
N TRP A 448 5.44 -22.93 -8.11
CA TRP A 448 4.21 -22.42 -7.51
C TRP A 448 3.00 -22.52 -8.46
N HIS A 449 3.22 -22.33 -9.76
CA HIS A 449 2.15 -22.39 -10.75
C HIS A 449 1.79 -23.83 -11.14
N ALA A 450 2.78 -24.71 -11.29
CA ALA A 450 2.60 -26.11 -11.67
C ALA A 450 2.22 -27.02 -10.51
N PHE A 451 2.86 -26.86 -9.34
CA PHE A 451 2.80 -27.85 -8.25
C PHE A 451 2.25 -27.29 -6.93
N LYS A 452 1.98 -25.98 -6.84
CA LYS A 452 1.55 -25.27 -5.61
C LYS A 452 2.55 -25.40 -4.45
N GLN A 453 3.83 -25.51 -4.77
CA GLN A 453 4.94 -25.52 -3.81
C GLN A 453 6.17 -24.83 -4.43
N SER A 454 7.14 -24.43 -3.61
CA SER A 454 8.31 -23.66 -4.05
C SER A 454 9.35 -24.44 -4.85
N SER A 455 9.21 -25.76 -4.97
CA SER A 455 10.14 -26.63 -5.69
C SER A 455 9.40 -27.67 -6.55
N PRO A 456 10.01 -28.16 -7.64
CA PRO A 456 9.40 -29.22 -8.43
C PRO A 456 9.30 -30.53 -7.63
N ARG A 457 8.32 -31.37 -7.99
CA ARG A 457 8.30 -32.79 -7.57
C ARG A 457 9.52 -33.51 -8.16
N GLU A 458 10.02 -34.55 -7.49
CA GLU A 458 11.27 -35.25 -7.88
C GLU A 458 11.26 -35.70 -9.35
N ASP A 459 10.16 -36.32 -9.79
CA ASP A 459 9.99 -36.81 -11.17
C ASP A 459 9.94 -35.70 -12.22
N PHE A 460 9.72 -34.46 -11.80
CA PHE A 460 9.54 -33.30 -12.68
C PHE A 460 10.72 -32.34 -12.67
N VAL A 461 11.80 -32.64 -11.93
CA VAL A 461 12.98 -31.75 -11.82
C VAL A 461 13.60 -31.44 -13.19
N GLU A 462 13.84 -32.47 -14.01
CA GLU A 462 14.46 -32.28 -15.33
C GLU A 462 13.54 -31.55 -16.31
N LEU A 463 12.24 -31.91 -16.33
CA LEU A 463 11.25 -31.22 -17.15
C LEU A 463 11.14 -29.73 -16.78
N SER A 464 11.12 -29.43 -15.47
CA SER A 464 11.07 -28.06 -14.97
C SER A 464 12.28 -27.25 -15.45
N ARG A 465 13.50 -27.82 -15.39
CA ARG A 465 14.71 -27.17 -15.91
C ARG A 465 14.62 -26.87 -17.41
N ASN A 466 14.05 -27.78 -18.20
CA ASN A 466 13.85 -27.56 -19.63
C ASN A 466 12.86 -26.43 -19.91
N VAL A 467 11.74 -26.38 -19.18
CA VAL A 467 10.75 -25.29 -19.27
C VAL A 467 11.38 -23.94 -18.91
N ILE A 468 12.23 -23.89 -17.89
CA ILE A 468 12.88 -22.66 -17.43
C ILE A 468 13.88 -22.15 -18.46
N ARG A 469 14.69 -23.05 -19.04
CA ARG A 469 15.60 -22.72 -20.15
C ARG A 469 14.84 -22.17 -21.35
N TYR A 470 13.72 -22.80 -21.70
CA TYR A 470 12.85 -22.33 -22.78
C TYR A 470 12.26 -20.94 -22.49
N SER A 471 11.79 -20.72 -21.26
CA SER A 471 11.16 -19.47 -20.82
C SER A 471 12.15 -18.30 -20.69
N SER A 472 13.45 -18.57 -20.67
CA SER A 472 14.52 -17.57 -20.58
C SER A 472 14.35 -16.58 -19.40
N GLY A 473 13.80 -17.07 -18.28
CA GLY A 473 13.56 -16.26 -17.07
C GLY A 473 12.45 -15.21 -17.22
N LEU A 474 11.54 -15.35 -18.18
CA LEU A 474 10.38 -14.47 -18.35
C LEU A 474 9.23 -14.93 -17.41
N PRO A 475 8.83 -14.12 -16.40
CA PRO A 475 7.80 -14.50 -15.43
C PRO A 475 6.49 -14.97 -16.08
N LEU A 476 5.93 -14.19 -17.02
CA LEU A 476 4.66 -14.55 -17.65
C LEU A 476 4.71 -15.89 -18.40
N ALA A 477 5.85 -16.23 -19.02
CA ALA A 477 5.99 -17.53 -19.69
C ALA A 477 6.00 -18.67 -18.68
N LEU A 478 6.70 -18.50 -17.55
CA LEU A 478 6.76 -19.49 -16.46
C LEU A 478 5.38 -19.70 -15.82
N GLU A 479 4.64 -18.63 -15.58
CA GLU A 479 3.29 -18.70 -15.00
C GLU A 479 2.33 -19.46 -15.93
N VAL A 480 2.32 -19.10 -17.21
CA VAL A 480 1.45 -19.73 -18.22
C VAL A 480 1.80 -21.21 -18.39
N LEU A 481 3.08 -21.55 -18.59
CA LEU A 481 3.51 -22.93 -18.76
C LEU A 481 3.29 -23.76 -17.50
N GLY A 482 3.52 -23.19 -16.31
CA GLY A 482 3.23 -23.87 -15.05
C GLY A 482 1.74 -24.15 -14.88
N SER A 483 0.87 -23.18 -15.19
CA SER A 483 -0.58 -23.36 -15.07
C SER A 483 -1.15 -24.44 -16.01
N TYR A 484 -0.55 -24.69 -17.18
CA TYR A 484 -0.94 -25.81 -18.05
C TYR A 484 -0.55 -27.19 -17.52
N LEU A 485 0.37 -27.26 -16.56
CA LEU A 485 0.85 -28.49 -15.96
C LEU A 485 0.19 -28.76 -14.60
N PHE A 486 -0.72 -27.88 -14.17
CA PHE A 486 -1.39 -27.96 -12.87
C PHE A 486 -2.35 -29.16 -12.74
N ASP A 487 -2.82 -29.71 -13.86
CA ASP A 487 -3.78 -30.83 -13.92
C ASP A 487 -3.14 -32.18 -14.33
N MET A 488 -1.82 -32.32 -14.24
CA MET A 488 -1.11 -33.61 -14.36
C MET A 488 -0.67 -34.14 -13.00
#